data_AF-A0A6A2XBS8-F1
#
_entry.id   AF-A0A6A2XBS8-F1
#
_cell.length_a   1.000
_cell.length_b   1.000
_cell.length_c   1.000
_cell.angle_alpha   90.00
_cell.angle_beta   90.00
_cell.angle_gamma   90.00
#
_symmetry.space_group_name_H-M   'P 1'
#
loop_
_entity.id
_entity.type
_entity.pdbx_description
1 polymer ?
#
loop_
_entity_poly.entity_id
_entity_poly.type
_entity_poly.pdbx_seq_one_letter_code
_entity_poly.pdbx_strand_id
1 'polypeptide(L)'
;MGAATSLYSATCFIHGKYGNGNPYPANLSAVVGLSGWLPCSKTLKRKIGQEEAARRATSLPILLCHGKGDEVVPYKFGEKSSQVLSSNGFQNTIFKSYDGYGF
;
A
#
# COMPACT_ATOMS: atom_id res chain seq x y z
N MET A 1 12.64 -2.93 2.46
CA MET A 1 12.43 -1.51 2.06
C MET A 1 11.71 -1.32 0.73
N GLY A 2 12.03 -2.08 -0.34
CA GLY A 2 11.38 -1.90 -1.65
C GLY A 2 9.85 -1.99 -1.65
N ALA A 3 9.28 -2.91 -0.87
CA ALA A 3 7.83 -3.01 -0.70
C ALA A 3 7.20 -1.72 -0.14
N ALA A 4 7.87 -1.02 0.77
CA ALA A 4 7.37 0.25 1.30
C ALA A 4 7.33 1.35 0.23
N THR A 5 8.34 1.41 -0.64
CA THR A 5 8.37 2.33 -1.78
C THR A 5 7.27 1.99 -2.78
N SER A 6 7.08 0.71 -3.10
CA SER A 6 6.03 0.22 -3.99
C SER A 6 4.64 0.66 -3.50
N LEU A 7 4.35 0.47 -2.21
CA LEU A 7 3.08 0.90 -1.61
C LEU A 7 2.94 2.41 -1.52
N TYR A 8 4.04 3.14 -1.24
CA TYR A 8 4.03 4.59 -1.29
C TYR A 8 3.66 5.10 -2.69
N SER A 9 4.25 4.53 -3.73
CA SER A 9 3.94 4.81 -5.13
C SER A 9 2.47 4.57 -5.45
N ALA A 10 1.85 3.50 -4.90
CA ALA A 10 0.40 3.30 -4.99
C ALA A 10 -0.36 4.52 -4.45
N THR A 11 -0.05 4.95 -3.23
CA THR A 11 -0.75 6.10 -2.62
C THR A 11 -0.54 7.40 -3.39
N CYS A 12 0.63 7.59 -3.99
CA CYS A 12 0.94 8.77 -4.79
C CYS A 12 0.24 8.74 -6.14
N PHE A 13 0.19 7.58 -6.80
CA PHE A 13 -0.58 7.38 -8.02
C PHE A 13 -2.06 7.67 -7.81
N ILE A 14 -2.65 7.10 -6.74
CA ILE A 14 -4.03 7.37 -6.36
C ILE A 14 -4.27 8.86 -6.11
N HIS A 15 -3.39 9.51 -5.35
CA HIS A 15 -3.47 10.94 -5.09
C HIS A 15 -3.20 11.80 -6.33
N GLY A 16 -2.53 11.25 -7.35
CA GLY A 16 -2.04 11.98 -8.53
C GLY A 16 -0.81 12.86 -8.27
N LYS A 17 -0.28 12.86 -7.03
CA LYS A 17 0.84 13.70 -6.60
C LYS A 17 1.72 13.02 -5.56
N TYR A 18 2.98 13.44 -5.53
CA TYR A 18 3.91 13.14 -4.45
C TYR A 18 3.57 13.93 -3.18
N GLY A 19 4.23 13.59 -2.07
CA GLY A 19 4.07 14.32 -0.80
C GLY A 19 4.52 15.79 -0.85
N ASN A 20 5.39 16.15 -1.79
CA ASN A 20 5.83 17.53 -2.03
C ASN A 20 4.91 18.33 -2.97
N GLY A 21 3.81 17.73 -3.45
CA GLY A 21 2.84 18.39 -4.33
C GLY A 21 3.12 18.25 -5.83
N ASN A 22 4.29 17.75 -6.24
CA ASN A 22 4.59 17.50 -7.64
C ASN A 22 3.68 16.38 -8.21
N PRO A 23 3.29 16.45 -9.50
CA PRO A 23 2.46 15.43 -10.12
C PRO A 23 3.17 14.07 -10.13
N TYR A 24 2.41 13.00 -9.91
CA TYR A 24 2.92 11.63 -10.05
C TYR A 24 2.82 11.22 -11.53
N PRO A 25 3.94 10.93 -12.21
CA PRO A 25 3.97 10.85 -13.68
C PRO A 25 3.53 9.48 -14.24
N ALA A 26 3.57 8.43 -13.43
CA ALA A 26 3.34 7.06 -13.89
C ALA A 26 1.90 6.63 -13.68
N ASN A 27 1.34 5.90 -14.65
CA ASN A 27 0.07 5.20 -14.50
C ASN A 27 0.33 3.77 -14.04
N LEU A 28 -0.17 3.39 -12.87
CA LEU A 28 0.06 2.06 -12.29
C LEU A 28 -1.12 1.15 -12.58
N SER A 29 -0.83 -0.04 -13.12
CA SER A 29 -1.86 -1.07 -13.36
C SER A 29 -1.99 -2.08 -12.22
N ALA A 30 -0.95 -2.25 -11.39
CA ALA A 30 -0.95 -3.09 -10.21
C ALA A 30 0.24 -2.74 -9.30
N VAL A 31 0.17 -3.12 -8.03
CA VAL A 31 1.24 -2.91 -7.03
C VAL A 31 1.44 -4.18 -6.22
N VAL A 32 2.71 -4.55 -6.00
CA VAL A 32 3.08 -5.70 -5.16
C VAL A 32 4.00 -5.26 -4.03
N GLY A 33 3.71 -5.72 -2.81
CA GLY A 33 4.55 -5.52 -1.63
C GLY A 33 4.83 -6.84 -0.92
N LEU A 34 6.10 -7.25 -0.88
CA LEU A 34 6.55 -8.48 -0.21
C LEU A 34 7.37 -8.11 1.03
N SER A 35 7.02 -8.64 2.21
CA SER A 35 7.72 -8.40 3.48
C SER A 35 7.95 -6.90 3.76
N GLY A 36 6.85 -6.15 3.87
CA GLY A 36 6.88 -4.70 3.86
C GLY A 36 5.89 -4.01 4.78
N TRP A 37 5.85 -2.69 4.65
CA TRP A 37 4.91 -1.84 5.38
C TRP A 37 4.49 -0.66 4.50
N LEU A 38 3.33 -0.08 4.80
CA LEU A 38 2.82 1.13 4.17
C LEU A 38 3.37 2.37 4.90
N PRO A 39 4.25 3.16 4.27
CA PRO A 39 4.71 4.43 4.85
C PRO A 39 3.60 5.48 4.79
N CYS A 40 3.71 6.50 5.66
CA CYS A 40 2.81 7.66 5.68
C CYS A 40 1.31 7.33 5.84
N SER A 41 0.97 6.15 6.40
CA SER A 41 -0.40 5.65 6.61
C SER A 41 -1.35 6.67 7.26
N LYS A 42 -0.87 7.42 8.25
CA LYS A 42 -1.65 8.47 8.95
C LYS A 42 -2.15 9.59 8.03
N THR A 43 -1.46 9.85 6.92
CA THR A 43 -1.81 10.92 5.97
C THR A 43 -2.66 10.43 4.81
N LEU A 44 -2.86 9.11 4.68
CA LEU A 44 -3.52 8.51 3.53
C LEU A 44 -4.97 8.99 3.37
N LYS A 45 -5.72 9.03 4.47
CA LYS A 45 -7.12 9.50 4.48
C LYS A 45 -7.28 10.90 3.88
N ARG A 46 -6.34 11.80 4.16
CA ARG A 46 -6.34 13.15 3.62
C ARG A 46 -6.06 13.18 2.12
N LYS A 47 -5.26 12.23 1.61
CA LYS A 47 -4.89 12.15 0.18
C LYS A 47 -6.03 11.64 -0.72
N ILE A 48 -6.95 10.84 -0.18
CA ILE A 48 -8.02 10.17 -0.94
C ILE A 48 -9.33 10.98 -0.94
N GLY A 49 -9.38 12.13 -0.25
CA GLY A 49 -10.58 12.95 -0.14
C GLY A 49 -11.15 13.54 -1.45
N GLN A 50 -10.53 13.28 -2.60
CA GLN A 50 -11.03 13.67 -3.92
C GLN A 50 -11.71 12.48 -4.60
N GLU A 51 -12.87 12.69 -5.23
CA GLU A 51 -13.68 11.62 -5.85
C GLU A 51 -12.89 10.76 -6.84
N GLU A 52 -12.07 11.41 -7.67
CA GLU A 52 -11.25 10.73 -8.67
C GLU A 52 -10.11 9.90 -8.05
N ALA A 53 -9.57 10.32 -6.90
CA ALA A 53 -8.63 9.51 -6.14
C ALA A 53 -9.34 8.28 -5.53
N ALA A 54 -10.57 8.44 -5.02
CA ALA A 54 -11.34 7.33 -4.49
C ALA A 54 -11.62 6.26 -5.57
N ARG A 55 -11.99 6.67 -6.79
CA ARG A 55 -12.21 5.73 -7.92
C ARG A 55 -10.97 4.92 -8.25
N ARG A 56 -9.81 5.58 -8.37
CA ARG A 56 -8.54 4.88 -8.62
C ARG A 56 -8.17 3.94 -7.47
N ALA A 57 -8.43 4.33 -6.21
CA ALA A 57 -8.12 3.49 -5.06
C ALA A 57 -8.89 2.17 -5.11
N THR A 58 -10.17 2.23 -5.46
CA THR A 58 -11.03 1.05 -5.58
C THR A 58 -10.58 0.09 -6.67
N SER A 59 -10.09 0.60 -7.81
CA SER A 59 -9.76 -0.23 -8.98
C SER A 59 -8.35 -0.80 -8.97
N LEU A 60 -7.37 -0.11 -8.37
CA LEU A 60 -5.97 -0.52 -8.39
C LEU A 60 -5.74 -1.86 -7.65
N PRO A 61 -5.32 -2.94 -8.34
CA PRO A 61 -4.97 -4.19 -7.69
C PRO A 61 -3.70 -4.03 -6.83
N ILE A 62 -3.78 -4.45 -5.57
CA ILE A 62 -2.64 -4.48 -4.64
C ILE A 62 -2.49 -5.88 -4.06
N LEU A 63 -1.32 -6.50 -4.25
CA LEU A 63 -0.95 -7.74 -3.58
C LEU A 63 0.07 -7.47 -2.48
N LEU A 64 -0.26 -7.88 -1.28
CA LEU A 64 0.64 -7.88 -0.13
C LEU A 64 0.91 -9.33 0.29
N CYS A 65 2.18 -9.66 0.51
CA CYS A 65 2.59 -10.96 1.05
C CYS A 65 3.50 -10.75 2.24
N HIS A 66 3.28 -11.49 3.32
CA HIS A 66 4.12 -11.38 4.53
C HIS A 66 4.23 -12.72 5.26
N GLY A 67 5.46 -13.08 5.64
CA GLY A 67 5.71 -14.23 6.50
C GLY A 67 5.40 -13.91 7.96
N LYS A 68 4.74 -14.82 8.68
CA LYS A 68 4.48 -14.64 10.11
C LYS A 68 5.75 -14.72 10.97
N GLY A 69 6.79 -15.36 10.46
CA GLY A 69 8.11 -15.48 11.10
C GLY A 69 9.13 -14.44 10.64
N ASP A 70 8.72 -13.38 9.93
CA ASP A 70 9.63 -12.35 9.44
C ASP A 70 10.29 -11.60 10.61
N GLU A 71 11.59 -11.83 10.80
CA GLU A 71 12.39 -11.27 11.89
C GLU A 71 12.91 -9.85 11.59
N VAL A 72 12.92 -9.44 10.32
CA VAL A 72 13.44 -8.13 9.88
C VAL A 72 12.33 -7.09 9.85
N VAL A 73 11.18 -7.44 9.27
CA VAL A 73 9.99 -6.59 9.25
C VAL A 73 8.85 -7.36 9.91
N PRO A 74 8.53 -7.04 11.19
CA PRO A 74 7.49 -7.75 11.93
C PRO A 74 6.18 -7.85 11.14
N TYR A 75 5.61 -9.06 11.07
CA TYR A 75 4.37 -9.38 10.35
C TYR A 75 3.22 -8.38 10.59
N LYS A 76 3.10 -7.88 11.84
CA LYS A 76 2.07 -6.88 12.21
C LYS A 76 2.11 -5.63 11.32
N PHE A 77 3.27 -5.28 10.77
CA PHE A 77 3.38 -4.14 9.88
C PHE A 77 2.72 -4.41 8.52
N GLY A 78 2.90 -5.61 7.95
CA GLY A 78 2.17 -6.03 6.75
C GLY A 78 0.66 -6.07 6.98
N GLU A 79 0.24 -6.69 8.07
CA GLU A 79 -1.18 -6.80 8.45
C GLU A 79 -1.83 -5.42 8.64
N LYS A 80 -1.19 -4.54 9.41
CA LYS A 80 -1.68 -3.17 9.62
C LYS A 80 -1.70 -2.36 8.32
N SER A 81 -0.75 -2.60 7.42
CA SER A 81 -0.71 -1.93 6.12
C SER A 81 -1.90 -2.32 5.26
N SER A 82 -2.24 -3.62 5.21
CA SER A 82 -3.43 -4.12 4.54
C SER A 82 -4.71 -3.49 5.11
N GLN A 83 -4.86 -3.51 6.44
CA GLN A 83 -6.03 -2.92 7.11
C GLN A 83 -6.20 -1.42 6.81
N VAL A 84 -5.09 -0.67 6.81
CA VAL A 84 -5.12 0.75 6.48
C VAL A 84 -5.51 0.97 5.01
N LEU A 85 -4.98 0.19 4.07
CA LEU A 85 -5.35 0.28 2.66
C LEU A 85 -6.85 0.03 2.47
N SER A 86 -7.37 -1.09 3.00
CA SER A 86 -8.79 -1.43 2.88
C SER A 86 -9.69 -0.36 3.51
N SER A 87 -9.33 0.16 4.69
CA SER A 87 -10.08 1.21 5.39
C SER A 87 -10.06 2.57 4.67
N ASN A 88 -9.19 2.74 3.69
CA ASN A 88 -9.03 3.95 2.90
C ASN A 88 -9.49 3.77 1.44
N GLY A 89 -10.27 2.72 1.15
CA GLY A 89 -10.92 2.53 -0.15
C GLY A 89 -10.12 1.70 -1.17
N PHE A 90 -8.97 1.14 -0.80
CA PHE A 90 -8.26 0.18 -1.66
C PHE A 90 -8.93 -1.19 -1.59
N GLN A 91 -10.10 -1.30 -2.23
CA GLN A 91 -10.95 -2.49 -2.14
C GLN A 91 -10.35 -3.70 -2.86
N ASN A 92 -9.54 -3.49 -3.89
CA ASN A 92 -8.83 -4.55 -4.62
C ASN A 92 -7.46 -4.90 -3.98
N THR A 93 -7.44 -5.03 -2.65
CA THR A 93 -6.23 -5.41 -1.89
C THR A 93 -6.33 -6.85 -1.41
N ILE A 94 -5.31 -7.66 -1.72
CA ILE A 94 -5.17 -9.03 -1.23
C ILE A 94 -3.97 -9.09 -0.29
N PHE A 95 -4.16 -9.62 0.92
CA PHE A 95 -3.08 -9.89 1.86
C PHE A 95 -2.92 -11.40 2.06
N LYS A 96 -1.76 -11.93 1.67
CA LYS A 96 -1.38 -13.33 1.84
C LYS A 96 -0.39 -13.47 2.98
N SER A 97 -0.78 -14.26 3.97
CA SER A 97 0.05 -14.59 5.13
C SER A 97 0.64 -15.98 4.98
N TYR A 98 1.91 -16.14 5.32
CA TYR A 98 2.62 -17.41 5.19
C TYR A 98 3.18 -17.86 6.55
N ASP A 99 2.83 -19.07 6.98
CA ASP A 99 3.39 -19.70 8.17
C ASP A 99 4.84 -20.14 7.89
N GLY A 100 5.75 -19.95 8.85
CA GLY A 100 7.13 -20.46 8.78
C GLY A 100 8.11 -19.73 7.86
N TYR A 101 7.72 -18.62 7.22
CA TYR A 101 8.65 -17.77 6.46
C TYR A 101 9.20 -16.64 7.33
N GLY A 102 10.51 -16.69 7.59
CA GLY A 102 11.38 -15.62 8.09
C GLY A 102 12.68 -15.64 7.29
N PHE A 103 13.26 -14.48 7.00
CA PHE A 103 14.56 -14.37 6.32
C PHE A 103 15.71 -14.58 7.30
#